data_AF-A0A1V4WFJ9-F1
#
_entry.id   AF-A0A1V4WFJ9-F1
#
_cell.length_a   1.000
_cell.length_b   1.000
_cell.length_c   1.000
_cell.angle_alpha   90.00
_cell.angle_beta   90.00
_cell.angle_gamma   90.00
#
_symmetry.space_group_name_H-M   'P 1'
#
loop_
_entity.id
_entity.type
_entity.pdbx_description
1 polymer ?
#
loop_
_entity_poly.entity_id
_entity_poly.type
_entity_poly.pdbx_seq_one_letter_code
_entity_poly.pdbx_strand_id
1 'polypeptide(L)' 'MKVELEPGVWLADGEGDPARTLDESKAKVFKTIKEAGAALTEAREYRPFPKAVIVS' A
#
# COMPACT_ATOMS: atom_id res chain seq x y z
N MET A 1 0.77 5.36 -9.34
CA MET A 1 -0.22 4.74 -8.45
C MET A 1 0.45 4.27 -7.17
N LYS A 2 -0.12 4.58 -6.00
CA LYS A 2 0.36 4.22 -4.66
C LYS A 2 -0.79 3.61 -3.88
N VAL A 3 -0.49 2.84 -2.83
CA VAL A 3 -1.50 2.26 -1.94
C VAL A 3 -1.41 2.96 -0.59
N GLU A 4 -2.46 3.68 -0.23
CA GLU A 4 -2.66 4.20 1.11
C GLU A 4 -3.45 3.16 1.90
N LEU A 5 -2.89 2.62 2.98
CA LEU A 5 -3.51 1.56 3.79
C LEU A 5 -4.46 2.14 4.84
N GLU A 6 -4.04 3.26 5.43
CA GLU A 6 -4.77 4.07 6.40
C GLU A 6 -4.42 5.54 6.11
N PRO A 7 -5.22 6.52 6.58
CA PRO A 7 -4.91 7.93 6.34
C PRO A 7 -3.47 8.31 6.73
N GLY A 8 -2.67 8.70 5.75
CA GLY A 8 -1.25 9.05 5.89
C GLY A 8 -0.28 7.87 6.01
N VAL A 9 -0.75 6.62 5.87
CA VAL A 9 0.06 5.40 5.96
C VAL A 9 0.08 4.71 4.61
N TRP A 10 1.25 4.59 4.02
CA TRP A 10 1.44 4.09 2.67
C TRP A 10 2.17 2.76 2.67
N LEU A 11 1.86 1.93 1.67
CA LEU A 11 2.66 0.75 1.38
C LEU A 11 4.04 1.18 0.89
N ALA A 12 5.10 0.59 1.44
CA ALA A 12 6.49 0.89 1.11
C ALA A 12 7.16 -0.31 0.43
N ASP A 13 8.31 -0.05 -0.21
CA ASP A 13 9.21 -1.12 -0.63
C ASP A 13 9.99 -1.65 0.58
N GLY A 14 10.06 -2.98 0.72
CA GLY A 14 10.76 -3.66 1.82
C GLY A 14 10.15 -5.00 2.16
N GLU A 15 10.78 -5.71 3.09
CA GLU A 15 10.30 -6.97 3.66
C GLU A 15 9.51 -6.69 4.96
N GLY A 16 8.45 -7.47 5.22
CA GLY A 16 7.59 -7.33 6.40
C GLY A 16 6.09 -7.43 6.07
N ASP A 17 5.24 -7.27 7.10
CA ASP A 17 3.83 -7.70 7.09
C ASP A 17 2.80 -6.55 7.22
N PRO A 18 2.51 -5.73 6.19
CA PRO A 18 3.36 -5.30 5.08
C PRO A 18 4.37 -4.20 5.48
N ALA A 19 5.38 -3.96 4.66
CA ALA A 19 6.25 -2.78 4.77
C ALA A 19 5.45 -1.48 4.57
N ARG A 20 5.65 -0.49 5.46
CA ARG A 20 4.86 0.75 5.52
C ARG A 20 5.74 1.98 5.73
N THR A 21 5.25 3.12 5.25
CA THR A 21 5.86 4.44 5.46
C THR A 21 4.78 5.48 5.79
N LEU A 22 5.14 6.49 6.58
CA LEU A 22 4.31 7.68 6.80
C LEU A 22 4.63 8.81 5.80
N ASP A 23 5.68 8.62 5.00
CA ASP A 23 6.12 9.55 3.98
C ASP A 23 5.66 9.06 2.60
N GLU A 24 4.66 9.73 2.04
CA GLU A 24 4.09 9.42 0.72
C GLU A 24 5.14 9.45 -0.40
N SER A 25 6.18 10.28 -0.28
CA SER A 25 7.23 10.36 -1.30
C SER A 25 8.07 9.08 -1.39
N LYS A 26 8.06 8.29 -0.32
CA LYS A 26 8.73 6.98 -0.22
C LYS A 26 7.76 5.81 -0.39
N ALA A 27 6.49 6.09 -0.68
CA ALA A 27 5.52 5.05 -0.95
C ALA A 27 5.90 4.29 -2.21
N LYS A 28 5.64 2.98 -2.20
CA LYS A 28 5.82 2.11 -3.36
C LYS A 28 4.96 2.60 -4.51
N VAL A 29 5.59 2.82 -5.66
CA VAL A 29 4.91 3.26 -6.88
C VAL A 29 4.67 2.06 -7.80
N PHE A 30 3.39 1.75 -8.01
CA PHE A 30 2.94 0.72 -8.93
C PHE A 30 2.69 1.29 -10.32
N LYS A 31 3.00 0.51 -11.35
CA LYS A 31 2.82 0.89 -12.75
C LYS A 31 1.36 0.77 -13.17
N THR A 32 0.65 -0.20 -12.60
CA THR A 32 -0.76 -0.47 -12.95
C THR A 32 -1.64 -0.61 -11.72
N ILE A 33 -2.95 -0.39 -11.91
CA ILE A 33 -3.94 -0.54 -10.84
C ILE A 33 -4.03 -2.00 -10.37
N LYS A 34 -3.77 -2.94 -11.28
CA LYS A 34 -3.75 -4.37 -10.99
C LYS A 34 -2.63 -4.72 -10.02
N GLU A 35 -1.44 -4.18 -10.23
CA GLU A 35 -0.29 -4.36 -9.32
C GLU A 35 -0.57 -3.76 -7.94
N ALA A 36 -1.11 -2.53 -7.90
CA ALA A 36 -1.47 -1.89 -6.64
C ALA A 36 -2.56 -2.68 -5.87
N GLY A 37 -3.57 -3.19 -6.59
CA GLY A 37 -4.62 -4.02 -6.01
C GLY A 37 -4.12 -5.37 -5.50
N ALA A 38 -3.18 -6.00 -6.20
CA ALA A 38 -2.54 -7.23 -5.76
C ALA A 38 -1.76 -6.99 -4.45
N ALA A 39 -0.96 -5.93 -4.39
CA ALA A 39 -0.21 -5.57 -3.19
C ALA A 39 -1.11 -5.18 -2.01
N LEU A 40 -2.24 -4.53 -2.27
CA LEU A 40 -3.26 -4.29 -1.23
C LEU A 40 -3.91 -5.59 -0.75
N THR A 41 -4.12 -6.56 -1.64
CA THR A 41 -4.68 -7.87 -1.27
C THR A 41 -3.71 -8.63 -0.37
N GLU A 42 -2.43 -8.64 -0.70
CA GLU A 42 -1.36 -9.22 0.12
C GLU A 42 -1.27 -8.54 1.49
N ALA A 43 -1.28 -7.20 1.53
CA ALA A 43 -1.34 -6.45 2.79
C ALA A 43 -2.56 -6.83 3.66
N ARG A 44 -3.67 -7.23 3.03
CA ARG A 44 -4.90 -7.63 3.71
C ARG A 44 -4.85 -9.01 4.36
N GLU A 45 -3.91 -9.86 3.97
CA GLU A 45 -3.67 -11.14 4.64
C GLU A 45 -3.21 -10.93 6.09
N TYR A 46 -2.51 -9.82 6.36
CA TYR A 46 -2.02 -9.45 7.69
C TYR A 46 -3.03 -8.61 8.49
N ARG A 47 -3.70 -7.65 7.84
CA ARG A 47 -4.70 -6.79 8.47
C ARG A 47 -5.73 -6.29 7.44
N PRO A 48 -7.04 -6.22 7.73
CA PRO A 48 -8.06 -5.91 6.73
C PRO A 48 -7.98 -4.55 6.00
N PHE A 49 -7.32 -3.53 6.55
CA PHE A 49 -7.22 -2.16 6.02
C PHE A 49 -8.52 -1.66 5.32
N PRO A 50 -9.62 -1.46 6.08
CA PRO A 50 -10.93 -1.14 5.51
C PRO A 50 -11.00 0.26 4.87
N LYS A 51 -10.05 1.14 5.21
CA LYS A 51 -9.92 2.50 4.66
C LYS A 51 -8.89 2.61 3.55
N ALA A 52 -8.34 1.48 3.09
CA ALA A 52 -7.29 1.52 2.09
C ALA A 52 -7.81 2.01 0.74
N VAL A 53 -7.01 2.83 0.07
CA VAL A 53 -7.30 3.40 -1.25
C VAL A 53 -6.07 3.29 -2.16
N ILE A 54 -6.33 3.17 -3.47
CA ILE A 54 -5.29 3.28 -4.49
C ILE A 54 -5.34 4.70 -5.04
N VAL A 55 -4.25 5.44 -4.89
CA VAL A 55 -4.10 6.83 -5.34
C VAL A 55 -3.28 6.82 -6.63
N SER A 56 -3.74 7.48 -7.69
CA SER A 56 -3.07 7.45 -9.00
C SER A 56 -1.84 8.33 -9.05
#